data_AF-R5EMA5-F1
#
_entry.id   AF-R5EMA5-F1
#
_cell.length_a   1.000
_cell.length_b   1.000
_cell.length_c   1.000
_cell.angle_alpha   90.00
_cell.angle_beta   90.00
_cell.angle_gamma   90.00
#
_symmetry.space_group_name_H-M   'P 1'
#
loop_
_entity.id
_entity.type
_entity.pdbx_description
1 polymer ?
#
loop_
_entity_poly.entity_id
_entity_poly.type
_entity_poly.pdbx_seq_one_letter_code
_entity_poly.pdbx_strand_id
1 'polypeptide(L)'
;MEHIITVGEELRKRFHENGFAFLSSVPQRRIQEMILAMAQKGHGGKMTDYAELGFGHRTTYGHFLSKGKWDHMAVEAVQRRNSFQSILSVAKSAKQPVYLSIDDTVIAKRKHPGTRFAQRKVLAGIIPIWKENRYIASKCTLRS
;
A
#
# COMPACT_ATOMS: atom_id res chain seq x y z
N MET A 1 21.25 -12.72 10.52
CA MET A 1 21.33 -12.52 9.05
C MET A 1 20.57 -13.64 8.33
N GLU A 2 20.77 -14.90 8.70
CA GLU A 2 20.05 -16.07 8.16
C GLU A 2 18.52 -15.93 8.20
N HIS A 3 17.95 -15.52 9.34
CA HIS A 3 16.50 -15.31 9.49
C HIS A 3 15.92 -14.26 8.52
N ILE A 4 16.71 -13.27 8.11
CA ILE A 4 16.28 -12.21 7.16
C ILE A 4 16.28 -12.76 5.73
N ILE A 5 17.26 -13.59 5.39
CA ILE A 5 17.36 -14.27 4.10
C ILE A 5 16.15 -15.20 3.93
N THR A 6 15.83 -15.99 4.96
CA THR A 6 14.67 -16.91 4.95
C THR A 6 13.34 -16.18 4.76
N VAL A 7 13.11 -15.07 5.47
CA VAL A 7 11.86 -14.29 5.31
C VAL A 7 11.80 -13.63 3.92
N GLY A 8 12.94 -13.20 3.38
CA GLY A 8 13.01 -12.66 2.02
C GLY A 8 12.68 -13.67 0.93
N GLU A 9 13.16 -14.90 1.07
CA GLU A 9 12.84 -16.01 0.15
C GLU A 9 11.37 -16.41 0.25
N GLU A 10 10.82 -16.47 1.47
CA GLU A 10 9.43 -16.79 1.69
C GLU A 10 8.51 -15.71 1.10
N LEU A 11 8.84 -14.43 1.28
CA LEU A 11 8.12 -13.32 0.63
C LEU A 11 8.19 -13.42 -0.89
N ARG A 12 9.34 -13.78 -1.46
CA ARG A 12 9.46 -13.96 -2.91
C ARG A 12 8.54 -15.08 -3.41
N LYS A 13 8.53 -16.22 -2.71
CA LYS A 13 7.64 -17.34 -3.03
C LYS A 13 6.17 -16.91 -2.96
N ARG A 14 5.78 -16.21 -1.88
CA ARG A 14 4.42 -15.67 -1.71
C ARG A 14 4.02 -14.70 -2.81
N PHE A 15 4.94 -13.84 -3.28
CA PHE A 15 4.64 -12.93 -4.38
C PHE A 15 4.30 -13.68 -5.67
N HIS A 16 5.03 -14.76 -5.94
CA HIS A 16 4.76 -15.59 -7.11
C HIS A 16 3.41 -16.31 -6.99
N GLU A 17 3.14 -16.94 -5.84
CA GLU A 17 1.88 -17.65 -5.54
C GLU A 17 0.66 -16.72 -5.57
N ASN A 18 0.81 -15.47 -5.12
CA ASN A 18 -0.27 -14.49 -5.04
C ASN A 18 -0.54 -13.75 -6.36
N GLY A 19 0.00 -14.22 -7.49
CA GLY A 19 -0.34 -13.66 -8.80
C GLY A 19 0.41 -12.37 -9.15
N PHE A 20 1.57 -12.10 -8.54
CA PHE A 20 2.43 -10.98 -8.93
C PHE A 20 3.45 -11.34 -10.02
N ALA A 21 3.29 -12.48 -10.69
CA ALA A 21 4.17 -12.94 -11.76
C ALA A 21 4.25 -11.99 -12.98
N PHE A 22 3.28 -11.09 -13.14
CA PHE A 22 3.28 -10.06 -14.18
C PHE A 22 4.35 -8.97 -13.96
N LEU A 23 4.86 -8.82 -12.73
CA LEU A 23 5.97 -7.92 -12.45
C LEU A 23 7.28 -8.55 -12.91
N SER A 24 8.20 -7.75 -13.45
CA SER A 24 9.57 -8.21 -13.67
C SER A 24 10.33 -8.37 -12.33
N SER A 25 11.49 -9.02 -12.37
CA SER A 25 12.29 -9.33 -11.18
C SER A 25 12.69 -8.08 -10.36
N VAL A 26 12.91 -6.94 -11.03
CA VAL A 26 13.31 -5.69 -10.37
C VAL A 26 12.19 -5.08 -9.53
N PRO A 27 10.97 -4.80 -10.06
CA PRO A 27 9.84 -4.37 -9.24
C PRO A 27 9.47 -5.35 -8.12
N GLN A 28 9.46 -6.66 -8.39
CA GLN A 28 9.19 -7.66 -7.35
C GLN A 28 10.17 -7.52 -6.19
N ARG A 29 11.48 -7.48 -6.49
CA ARG A 29 12.53 -7.33 -5.48
C ARG A 29 12.39 -6.02 -4.70
N ARG A 30 12.16 -4.89 -5.38
CA ARG A 30 12.06 -3.58 -4.72
C ARG A 30 10.85 -3.48 -3.80
N ILE A 31 9.71 -4.04 -4.20
CA ILE A 31 8.51 -4.07 -3.35
C ILE A 31 8.74 -4.98 -2.13
N GLN A 32 9.37 -6.15 -2.30
CA GLN A 32 9.70 -7.06 -1.20
C GLN A 32 10.66 -6.41 -0.19
N GLU A 33 11.73 -5.77 -0.65
CA GLU A 33 12.68 -5.03 0.18
C GLU A 33 11.98 -3.92 0.99
N MET A 34 11.04 -3.20 0.36
CA MET A 34 10.26 -2.17 1.03
C MET A 34 9.34 -2.77 2.11
N ILE A 35 8.62 -3.85 1.81
CA ILE A 35 7.73 -4.53 2.78
C ILE A 35 8.54 -5.04 3.98
N LEU A 36 9.67 -5.70 3.73
CA LEU A 36 10.58 -6.17 4.77
C LEU A 36 11.06 -5.04 5.67
N ALA A 37 11.51 -3.94 5.07
CA ALA A 37 12.00 -2.81 5.83
C ALA A 37 10.93 -2.18 6.71
N MET A 38 9.72 -2.01 6.17
CA MET A 38 8.57 -1.50 6.92
C MET A 38 8.17 -2.45 8.06
N ALA A 39 8.25 -3.77 7.85
CA ALA A 39 7.94 -4.76 8.87
C ALA A 39 8.99 -4.81 10.00
N GLN A 40 10.26 -4.62 9.69
CA GLN A 40 11.35 -4.72 10.66
C GLN A 40 11.53 -3.45 11.49
N LYS A 41 11.50 -2.28 10.85
CA LYS A 41 11.81 -1.00 11.52
C LYS A 41 10.55 -0.19 11.85
N GLY A 42 9.39 -0.58 11.30
CA GLY A 42 8.22 0.28 11.23
C GLY A 42 8.34 1.28 10.08
N HIS A 43 7.24 1.99 9.78
CA HIS A 43 7.22 3.00 8.73
C HIS A 43 7.12 4.42 9.32
N GLY A 44 8.24 5.14 9.36
CA GLY A 44 8.28 6.54 9.78
C GLY A 44 7.94 7.55 8.68
N GLY A 45 7.46 7.10 7.50
CA GLY A 45 7.21 7.96 6.34
C GLY A 45 8.46 8.40 5.59
N LYS A 46 9.65 7.91 5.97
CA LYS A 46 10.94 8.30 5.36
C LYS A 46 11.58 7.14 4.61
N MET A 47 12.31 7.48 3.56
CA MET A 47 13.05 6.52 2.73
C MET A 47 14.45 6.17 3.29
N THR A 48 14.81 6.71 4.45
CA THR A 48 16.09 6.44 5.13
C THR A 48 16.13 5.04 5.73
N ASP A 49 14.97 4.54 6.16
CA ASP A 49 14.82 3.24 6.81
C ASP A 49 15.29 2.08 5.90
N TYR A 50 15.15 2.22 4.58
CA TYR A 50 15.60 1.22 3.60
C TYR A 50 17.13 1.17 3.43
N ALA A 51 17.81 2.30 3.62
CA ALA A 51 19.27 2.38 3.48
C ALA A 51 19.97 1.76 4.68
N GLU A 52 19.39 1.89 5.87
CA GLU A 52 19.95 1.34 7.11
C GLU A 52 19.91 -0.19 7.16
N LEU A 53 18.97 -0.82 6.43
CA LEU A 53 18.87 -2.28 6.30
C LEU A 53 19.76 -2.84 5.16
N GLY A 54 20.55 -1.98 4.50
CA GLY A 54 21.49 -2.42 3.47
C GLY A 54 20.85 -2.85 2.14
N PHE A 55 19.54 -2.64 1.94
CA PHE A 55 18.87 -3.04 0.70
C PHE A 55 19.20 -2.14 -0.50
N GLY A 56 19.77 -0.95 -0.27
CA GLY A 56 20.24 -0.04 -1.32
C GLY A 56 20.16 1.43 -0.92
N HIS A 57 20.68 2.33 -1.77
CA HIS A 57 20.65 3.76 -1.51
C HIS A 57 19.22 4.32 -1.52
N ARG A 58 18.94 5.28 -0.63
CA ARG A 58 17.66 6.04 -0.57
C ARG A 58 17.18 6.53 -1.94
N THR A 59 18.09 7.02 -2.78
CA THR A 59 17.80 7.54 -4.13
C THR A 59 17.28 6.45 -5.07
N THR A 60 17.68 5.19 -4.87
CA THR A 60 17.23 4.04 -5.67
C THR A 60 15.74 3.82 -5.50
N TYR A 61 15.25 3.81 -4.25
CA TYR A 61 13.82 3.65 -3.95
C TYR A 61 13.00 4.86 -4.39
N GLY A 62 13.54 6.08 -4.21
CA GLY A 62 12.91 7.29 -4.74
C GLY A 62 12.74 7.24 -6.26
N HIS A 63 13.77 6.80 -6.98
CA HIS A 63 13.68 6.62 -8.43
C HIS A 63 12.71 5.50 -8.82
N PHE A 64 12.75 4.35 -8.14
CA PHE A 64 11.82 3.24 -8.37
C PHE A 64 10.35 3.67 -8.26
N LEU A 65 10.00 4.42 -7.21
CA LEU A 65 8.62 4.85 -6.99
C LEU A 65 8.16 5.96 -7.94
N SER A 66 9.07 6.82 -8.39
CA SER A 66 8.73 7.99 -9.22
C SER A 66 8.88 7.77 -10.73
N LYS A 67 9.82 6.91 -11.13
CA LYS A 67 10.24 6.68 -12.52
C LYS A 67 10.31 5.21 -12.90
N GLY A 68 10.12 4.30 -11.95
CA GLY A 68 10.15 2.86 -12.21
C GLY A 68 9.06 2.45 -13.19
N LYS A 69 9.39 1.49 -14.06
CA LYS A 69 8.45 0.86 -14.98
C LYS A 69 7.81 -0.34 -14.29
N TRP A 70 6.67 -0.13 -13.63
CA TRP A 70 5.85 -1.17 -13.03
C TRP A 70 4.40 -0.71 -12.95
N ASP A 71 3.46 -1.65 -13.04
CA ASP A 71 2.03 -1.35 -13.01
C ASP A 71 1.50 -1.39 -11.57
N HIS A 72 1.50 -0.23 -10.91
CA HIS A 72 1.01 -0.10 -9.55
C HIS A 72 -0.50 -0.36 -9.43
N MET A 73 -1.28 -0.07 -10.48
CA MET A 73 -2.73 -0.31 -10.48
C MET A 73 -3.03 -1.80 -10.55
N ALA A 74 -2.28 -2.57 -11.36
CA ALA A 74 -2.38 -4.02 -11.38
C ALA A 74 -1.96 -4.64 -10.04
N VAL A 75 -0.91 -4.13 -9.41
CA VAL A 75 -0.49 -4.56 -8.06
C VAL A 75 -1.60 -4.31 -7.05
N GLU A 76 -2.21 -3.13 -7.05
CA GLU A 76 -3.34 -2.80 -6.17
C GLU A 76 -4.54 -3.72 -6.42
N ALA A 77 -4.90 -3.96 -7.68
CA ALA A 77 -6.03 -4.80 -8.05
C ALA A 77 -5.83 -6.25 -7.57
N VAL A 78 -4.64 -6.82 -7.77
CA VAL A 78 -4.29 -8.16 -7.31
C VAL A 78 -4.31 -8.23 -5.78
N GLN A 79 -3.70 -7.25 -5.11
CA GLN A 79 -3.69 -7.21 -3.65
C GLN A 79 -5.12 -7.13 -3.08
N ARG A 80 -5.96 -6.23 -3.61
CA ARG A 80 -7.35 -6.06 -3.17
C ARG A 80 -8.16 -7.34 -3.37
N ARG A 81 -8.04 -7.98 -4.53
CA ARG A 81 -8.70 -9.26 -4.84
C ARG A 81 -8.27 -10.35 -3.85
N ASN A 82 -6.97 -10.52 -3.64
CA ASN A 82 -6.43 -11.57 -2.77
C ASN A 82 -6.80 -11.35 -1.30
N SER A 83 -6.76 -10.11 -0.82
CA SER A 83 -7.20 -9.78 0.53
C SER A 83 -8.69 -10.10 0.72
N PHE A 84 -9.54 -9.71 -0.24
CA PHE A 84 -10.97 -10.00 -0.16
C PHE A 84 -11.27 -11.51 -0.18
N GLN A 85 -10.63 -12.26 -1.08
CA GLN A 85 -10.77 -13.72 -1.15
C GLN A 85 -10.31 -14.41 0.14
N SER A 86 -9.18 -13.96 0.71
CA SER A 86 -8.68 -14.47 1.99
C SER A 86 -9.68 -14.25 3.12
N ILE A 87 -10.21 -13.04 3.25
CA ILE A 87 -11.20 -12.69 4.28
C ILE A 87 -12.47 -13.54 4.11
N LEU A 88 -12.98 -13.68 2.89
CA LEU A 88 -14.15 -14.50 2.59
C LEU A 88 -13.94 -15.98 2.94
N SER A 89 -12.77 -16.53 2.62
CA SER A 89 -12.41 -17.91 2.95
C SER A 89 -12.41 -18.16 4.46
N VAL A 90 -11.80 -17.25 5.22
CA VAL A 90 -11.76 -17.33 6.69
C VAL A 90 -13.17 -17.20 7.27
N ALA A 91 -13.95 -16.22 6.82
CA ALA A 91 -15.31 -16.00 7.29
C ALA A 91 -16.24 -17.20 7.00
N LYS A 92 -16.14 -17.78 5.80
CA LYS A 92 -16.88 -18.99 5.42
C LYS A 92 -16.54 -20.17 6.32
N SER A 93 -15.25 -20.38 6.59
CA SER A 93 -14.76 -21.45 7.46
C SER A 93 -15.22 -21.28 8.91
N ALA A 94 -15.23 -20.03 9.40
CA ALA A 94 -15.72 -19.67 10.73
C ALA A 94 -17.24 -19.58 10.83
N LYS A 95 -17.99 -19.70 9.71
CA LYS A 95 -19.44 -19.43 9.62
C LYS A 95 -19.83 -18.05 10.17
N GLN A 96 -18.97 -17.07 9.98
CA GLN A 96 -19.17 -15.70 10.43
C GLN A 96 -19.42 -14.76 9.24
N PRO A 97 -20.22 -13.69 9.43
CA PRO A 97 -20.38 -12.67 8.40
C PRO A 97 -19.12 -11.80 8.26
N VAL A 98 -18.93 -11.22 7.08
CA VAL A 98 -17.92 -10.19 6.84
C VAL A 98 -18.54 -8.82 7.06
N TYR A 99 -17.88 -7.97 7.85
CA TYR A 99 -18.26 -6.58 8.05
C TYR A 99 -17.35 -5.68 7.20
N LEU A 100 -17.96 -4.72 6.49
CA LEU A 100 -17.25 -3.76 5.64
C LEU A 100 -17.38 -2.36 6.24
N SER A 101 -16.24 -1.71 6.51
CA SER A 101 -16.18 -0.29 6.84
C SER A 101 -15.75 0.48 5.60
N ILE A 102 -16.52 1.52 5.26
CA ILE A 102 -16.22 2.44 4.17
C ILE A 102 -16.05 3.81 4.81
N ASP A 103 -14.85 4.36 4.72
CA ASP A 103 -14.48 5.65 5.27
C ASP A 103 -13.55 6.37 4.29
N ASP A 104 -13.71 7.70 4.19
CA ASP A 104 -12.89 8.54 3.33
C ASP A 104 -11.69 9.09 4.13
N THR A 105 -10.47 8.68 3.76
CA THR A 105 -9.25 9.23 4.39
C THR A 105 -8.66 10.36 3.57
N VAL A 106 -8.55 11.56 4.16
CA VAL A 106 -7.88 12.72 3.55
C VAL A 106 -6.41 12.78 3.98
N ILE A 107 -5.49 12.56 3.04
CA ILE A 107 -4.05 12.72 3.28
C ILE A 107 -3.60 14.13 2.87
N ALA A 108 -3.45 15.02 3.85
CA ALA A 108 -2.96 16.38 3.63
C ALA A 108 -1.45 16.40 3.32
N LYS A 109 -1.08 16.52 2.04
CA LYS A 109 0.32 16.72 1.64
C LYS A 109 0.76 18.16 1.93
N ARG A 110 1.48 18.37 3.05
CA ARG A 110 2.14 19.67 3.31
C ARG A 110 3.47 19.71 2.57
N LYS A 111 3.63 20.64 1.62
CA LYS A 111 4.95 20.96 1.06
C LYS A 111 5.76 21.69 2.11
N HIS A 112 7.06 21.38 2.19
CA HIS A 112 7.98 22.10 3.07
C HIS A 112 7.95 23.60 2.70
N PRO A 113 7.88 24.53 3.67
CA PRO A 113 7.75 25.97 3.41
C PRO A 113 8.93 26.64 2.67
N GLY A 114 9.93 25.87 2.22
CA GLY A 114 11.13 26.36 1.52
C GLY A 114 11.07 26.32 -0.01
N THR A 115 10.02 25.78 -0.64
CA THR A 115 9.89 25.84 -2.11
C THR A 115 9.17 27.11 -2.53
N ARG A 116 9.86 28.03 -3.23
CA ARG A 116 9.41 29.36 -3.72
C ARG A 116 8.09 29.40 -4.52
N PHE A 117 7.42 28.27 -4.76
CA PHE A 117 6.13 28.19 -5.45
C PHE A 117 4.91 28.13 -4.51
N ALA A 118 5.10 28.22 -3.19
CA ALA A 118 4.01 28.02 -2.21
C ALA A 118 3.15 29.27 -1.89
N GLN A 119 3.37 30.43 -2.51
CA GLN A 119 2.65 31.67 -2.13
C GLN A 119 1.61 32.20 -3.14
N ARG A 120 1.20 31.43 -4.15
CA ARG A 120 0.06 31.82 -5.00
C ARG A 120 -0.89 30.65 -5.23
N LYS A 121 -1.80 30.42 -4.27
CA LYS A 121 -3.16 29.85 -4.45
C LYS A 121 -3.86 29.56 -3.11
N VAL A 122 -3.70 30.43 -2.09
CA VAL A 122 -4.39 30.26 -0.80
C VAL A 122 -5.70 31.09 -0.72
N LEU A 123 -6.08 31.88 -1.73
CA LEU A 123 -7.22 32.81 -1.60
C LEU A 123 -8.28 32.73 -2.70
N ALA A 124 -8.49 31.58 -3.35
CA ALA A 124 -9.64 31.43 -4.24
C ALA A 124 -10.21 30.01 -4.20
N GLY A 125 -11.27 29.84 -3.41
CA GLY A 125 -12.30 28.83 -3.65
C GLY A 125 -12.00 27.40 -3.21
N ILE A 126 -12.13 27.13 -1.90
CA ILE A 126 -12.57 25.81 -1.43
C ILE A 126 -13.64 26.05 -0.38
N ILE A 127 -14.88 26.20 -0.82
CA ILE A 127 -16.06 26.00 0.02
C ILE A 127 -16.34 24.49 -0.06
N PRO A 128 -16.18 23.69 1.02
CA PRO A 128 -16.69 22.33 0.99
C PRO A 128 -18.21 22.39 1.17
N ILE A 129 -18.94 22.21 0.06
CA ILE A 129 -20.38 21.92 0.08
C ILE A 129 -20.51 20.48 0.58
N TRP A 130 -20.76 20.31 1.88
CA TRP A 130 -21.18 19.04 2.44
C TRP A 130 -22.62 18.78 2.01
N LYS A 131 -22.84 17.80 1.13
CA LYS A 131 -24.14 17.11 1.09
C LYS A 131 -24.07 15.97 2.10
N GLU A 132 -24.97 16.01 3.08
CA GLU A 132 -25.21 14.93 4.04
C GLU A 132 -25.38 13.59 3.33
N ASN A 133 -24.38 12.71 3.43
CA ASN A 133 -24.55 11.30 3.09
C ASN A 133 -24.84 10.54 4.39
N ARG A 134 -26.10 10.12 4.51
CA ARG A 134 -26.59 9.19 5.54
C ARG A 134 -25.77 7.90 5.52
N TYR A 135 -25.27 7.50 6.68
CA TYR A 135 -24.69 6.17 6.90
C TYR A 135 -25.70 5.08 6.53
N ILE A 136 -25.34 4.19 5.60
CA ILE A 136 -26.06 2.94 5.34
C ILE A 136 -25.13 1.78 5.73
N ALA A 137 -25.32 1.25 6.94
CA ALA A 137 -24.76 -0.04 7.30
C ALA A 137 -25.54 -1.12 6.52
N SER A 138 -24.91 -1.70 5.50
CA SER A 138 -25.51 -2.79 4.72
C SER A 138 -24.92 -4.13 5.15
N LYS A 139 -25.77 -4.98 5.73
CA LYS A 139 -25.43 -6.37 6.04
C LYS A 139 -25.46 -7.17 4.73
N CYS A 140 -24.31 -7.31 4.07
CA CYS A 140 -24.18 -8.22 2.93
C CYS A 140 -24.20 -9.65 3.43
N THR A 141 -25.33 -10.33 3.24
CA THR A 141 -25.45 -11.77 3.48
C THR A 141 -25.22 -12.44 2.13
N LEU A 142 -24.04 -13.03 1.91
CA LEU A 142 -23.80 -13.83 0.72
C LEU A 142 -24.66 -15.10 0.83
N ARG A 143 -25.74 -15.17 0.03
CA ARG A 143 -26.45 -16.43 -0.19
C ARG A 143 -25.58 -17.32 -1.09
N SER A 144 -25.29 -18.52 -0.59
CA SER A 144 -24.60 -19.60 -1.30
C SER A 144 -25.37 -20.11 -2.49
#